data_AF-A0A6P0DVY2-F1
#
_entry.id   AF-A0A6P0DVY2-F1
#
_cell.length_a   1.000
_cell.length_b   1.000
_cell.length_c   1.000
_cell.angle_alpha   90.00
_cell.angle_beta   90.00
_cell.angle_gamma   90.00
#
_symmetry.space_group_name_H-M   'P 1'
#
loop_
_entity.id
_entity.type
_entity.pdbx_description
1 polymer ?
#
loop_
_entity_poly.entity_id
_entity_poly.type
_entity_poly.pdbx_seq_one_letter_code
_entity_poly.pdbx_strand_id
1 'polypeptide(L)'
;RQAAHWYDAAQAIMTTDTLPKAVSRQVKVDGHTVTLTGISKGAGMIKPNMATMLGFIATDANVDDAVLQGLVRHAADHSFNSVTVDGDTSTNDSFVVIATGRAGTPRIDSESHPDYAALRDALTGLAQELA
;
A
#
# COMPACT_ATOMS: atom_id res chain seq x y z
N ARG A 1 -9.91 -2.60 -21.97
CA ARG A 1 -9.96 -2.49 -20.49
C ARG A 1 -10.22 -1.03 -20.16
N GLN A 2 -11.19 -0.74 -19.29
CA GLN A 2 -11.48 0.63 -18.85
C GLN A 2 -10.30 1.17 -18.02
N ALA A 3 -10.06 2.48 -18.05
CA ALA A 3 -9.03 3.10 -17.23
C ALA A 3 -9.36 2.93 -15.74
N ALA A 4 -8.35 2.71 -14.89
CA ALA A 4 -8.55 2.62 -13.45
C ALA A 4 -8.73 4.03 -12.86
N HIS A 5 -9.83 4.24 -12.12
CA HIS A 5 -10.25 5.53 -11.59
C HIS A 5 -9.71 5.78 -10.16
N TRP A 6 -8.40 5.60 -9.97
CA TRP A 6 -7.79 5.70 -8.64
C TRP A 6 -7.91 7.10 -8.02
N TYR A 7 -7.78 8.16 -8.82
CA TYR A 7 -7.92 9.52 -8.34
C TYR A 7 -9.35 9.83 -7.87
N ASP A 8 -10.36 9.40 -8.63
CA ASP A 8 -11.77 9.57 -8.26
C ASP A 8 -12.09 8.79 -6.97
N ALA A 9 -11.54 7.58 -6.83
CA ALA A 9 -11.65 6.79 -5.60
C ALA A 9 -10.97 7.46 -4.40
N ALA A 10 -9.78 8.03 -4.58
CA ALA A 10 -9.08 8.78 -3.54
C ALA A 10 -9.92 9.98 -3.07
N GLN A 11 -10.52 10.72 -4.00
CA GLN A 11 -11.43 11.83 -3.67
C GLN A 11 -12.67 11.35 -2.91
N ALA A 12 -13.26 10.22 -3.32
CA ALA A 12 -14.49 9.71 -2.73
C ALA A 12 -14.33 9.22 -1.29
N ILE A 13 -13.14 8.77 -0.89
CA ILE A 13 -12.87 8.32 0.48
C ILE A 13 -12.48 9.47 1.43
N MET A 14 -12.20 10.67 0.93
CA MET A 14 -11.82 11.82 1.76
C MET A 14 -12.88 12.18 2.80
N THR A 15 -12.43 12.75 3.91
CA THR A 15 -13.33 13.34 4.92
C THR A 15 -12.88 14.76 5.28
N THR A 16 -12.02 14.90 6.29
CA THR A 16 -11.41 16.19 6.66
C THR A 16 -10.09 16.44 5.91
N ASP A 17 -9.69 15.52 5.04
CA ASP A 17 -8.57 15.68 4.12
C ASP A 17 -8.74 16.95 3.26
N THR A 18 -7.67 17.71 3.09
CA THR A 18 -7.68 18.91 2.22
C THR A 18 -7.34 18.58 0.77
N LEU A 19 -6.70 17.44 0.52
CA LEU A 19 -6.28 16.96 -0.80
C LEU A 19 -6.40 15.44 -0.89
N PRO A 20 -6.76 14.88 -2.06
CA PRO A 20 -6.75 13.44 -2.28
C PRO A 20 -5.31 12.90 -2.34
N LYS A 21 -5.08 11.73 -1.73
CA LYS A 21 -3.79 11.04 -1.77
C LYS A 21 -3.88 9.83 -2.69
N ALA A 22 -3.12 9.86 -3.78
CA ALA A 22 -3.03 8.77 -4.75
C ALA A 22 -1.60 8.70 -5.32
N VAL A 23 -1.00 7.52 -5.31
CA VAL A 23 0.38 7.29 -5.76
C VAL A 23 0.42 6.05 -6.64
N SER A 24 1.20 6.08 -7.72
CA SER A 24 1.47 4.90 -8.55
C SER A 24 2.96 4.75 -8.79
N ARG A 25 3.44 3.51 -8.80
CA ARG A 25 4.83 3.15 -9.00
C ARG A 25 4.95 1.93 -9.89
N GLN A 26 6.00 1.89 -10.71
CA GLN A 26 6.38 0.71 -11.47
C GLN A 26 7.77 0.26 -11.05
N VAL A 27 7.93 -1.04 -10.88
CA VAL A 27 9.22 -1.67 -10.55
C VAL A 27 9.48 -2.87 -11.45
N LYS A 28 10.75 -3.25 -11.55
CA LYS A 28 11.17 -4.46 -12.25
C LYS A 28 11.29 -5.62 -11.26
N VAL A 29 10.59 -6.71 -11.55
CA VAL A 29 10.61 -7.98 -10.82
C VAL A 29 10.86 -9.05 -11.87
N ASP A 30 11.98 -9.77 -11.78
CA ASP A 30 12.37 -10.78 -12.78
C ASP A 30 12.24 -10.26 -14.23
N GLY A 31 12.69 -9.02 -14.49
CA GLY A 31 12.62 -8.36 -15.80
C GLY A 31 11.21 -7.87 -16.23
N HIS A 32 10.14 -8.31 -15.58
CA HIS A 32 8.78 -7.87 -15.85
C HIS A 32 8.48 -6.55 -15.14
N THR A 33 7.61 -5.74 -15.74
CA THR A 33 7.10 -4.54 -15.08
C THR A 33 5.94 -4.92 -14.16
N VAL A 34 6.10 -4.66 -12.87
CA VAL A 34 5.05 -4.74 -11.86
C VAL A 34 4.57 -3.32 -11.55
N THR A 35 3.28 -3.11 -11.48
CA THR A 35 2.65 -1.84 -11.13
C THR A 35 2.01 -1.93 -9.75
N LEU A 36 2.28 -0.93 -8.91
CA LEU A 36 1.60 -0.70 -7.65
C LEU A 36 0.88 0.63 -7.74
N THR A 37 -0.38 0.69 -7.33
CA THR A 37 -1.14 1.94 -7.19
C THR A 37 -1.86 1.92 -5.87
N GLY A 38 -1.83 3.02 -5.13
CA GLY A 38 -2.52 3.11 -3.86
C GLY A 38 -3.11 4.48 -3.59
N ILE A 39 -4.06 4.48 -2.68
CA ILE A 39 -4.77 5.66 -2.19
C ILE A 39 -4.86 5.59 -0.68
N SER A 40 -4.97 6.75 -0.03
CA SER A 40 -5.24 6.82 1.40
C SER A 40 -6.13 8.00 1.76
N LYS A 41 -6.81 7.89 2.91
CA LYS A 41 -7.41 9.02 3.63
C LYS A 41 -6.82 9.11 5.03
N GLY A 42 -6.87 10.30 5.62
CA GLY A 42 -6.51 10.57 7.01
C GLY A 42 -5.77 11.90 7.12
N ALA A 43 -6.27 12.82 7.94
CA ALA A 43 -5.69 14.15 8.13
C ALA A 43 -5.65 14.61 9.61
N GLY A 44 -5.97 13.71 10.54
CA GLY A 44 -6.01 13.94 11.98
C GLY A 44 -6.31 12.64 12.74
N MET A 45 -6.21 12.69 14.06
CA MET A 45 -6.19 11.54 14.97
C MET A 45 -5.09 10.53 14.65
N ILE A 46 -3.87 10.97 14.29
CA ILE A 46 -2.77 10.04 13.95
C ILE A 46 -1.95 9.62 15.18
N LYS A 47 -1.83 8.31 15.45
CA LYS A 47 -0.97 7.72 16.47
C LYS A 47 -0.52 6.30 16.06
N PRO A 48 0.70 5.85 16.43
CA PRO A 48 1.08 4.45 16.34
C PRO A 48 0.02 3.56 16.99
N ASN A 49 -0.32 2.43 16.35
CA ASN A 49 -1.48 1.59 16.64
C ASN A 49 -2.82 2.10 16.07
N MET A 50 -2.70 2.84 14.98
CA MET A 50 -3.74 3.28 14.07
C MET A 50 -4.70 4.37 14.57
N ALA A 51 -5.11 5.16 13.60
CA ALA A 51 -5.66 6.49 13.57
C ALA A 51 -6.61 6.54 12.38
N THR A 52 -7.69 7.35 12.32
CA THR A 52 -8.74 7.18 11.28
C THR A 52 -8.18 7.30 9.86
N MET A 53 -7.70 6.17 9.35
CA MET A 53 -6.85 6.04 8.18
C MET A 53 -7.33 4.81 7.43
N LEU A 54 -7.65 5.05 6.16
CA LEU A 54 -7.96 3.98 5.22
C LEU A 54 -6.87 4.03 4.15
N GLY A 55 -6.13 2.95 3.99
CA GLY A 55 -5.09 2.79 2.99
C GLY A 55 -5.40 1.58 2.11
N PHE A 56 -5.43 1.78 0.80
CA PHE A 56 -5.68 0.72 -0.16
C PHE A 56 -4.59 0.74 -1.21
N ILE A 57 -3.89 -0.38 -1.40
CA ILE A 57 -2.89 -0.55 -2.45
C ILE A 57 -3.28 -1.77 -3.29
N ALA A 58 -3.19 -1.65 -4.62
CA ALA A 58 -3.28 -2.78 -5.52
C ALA A 58 -1.98 -2.96 -6.29
N THR A 59 -1.63 -4.20 -6.57
CA THR A 59 -0.49 -4.59 -7.39
C THR A 59 -0.87 -5.73 -8.34
N ASP A 60 -0.20 -5.79 -9.48
CA ASP A 60 -0.26 -6.92 -10.40
C ASP A 60 0.83 -7.97 -10.15
N ALA A 61 1.68 -7.79 -9.13
CA ALA A 61 2.67 -8.78 -8.69
C ALA A 61 2.05 -10.16 -8.45
N ASN A 62 2.76 -11.21 -8.87
CA ASN A 62 2.45 -12.59 -8.51
C ASN A 62 3.21 -12.97 -7.24
N VAL A 63 2.50 -13.04 -6.12
CA VAL A 63 3.07 -13.22 -4.78
C VAL A 63 2.23 -14.22 -4.00
N ASP A 64 2.88 -15.04 -3.20
CA ASP A 64 2.22 -15.96 -2.28
C ASP A 64 1.48 -15.22 -1.15
N ASP A 65 0.34 -15.76 -0.72
CA ASP A 65 -0.51 -15.15 0.30
C ASP A 65 0.24 -14.92 1.63
N ALA A 66 1.07 -15.87 2.07
CA ALA A 66 1.83 -15.74 3.31
C ALA A 66 2.92 -14.66 3.20
N VAL A 67 3.58 -14.59 2.04
CA VAL A 67 4.57 -13.53 1.75
C VAL A 67 3.90 -12.17 1.67
N LEU A 68 2.75 -12.07 0.98
CA LEU A 68 1.98 -10.83 0.90
C LEU A 68 1.56 -10.35 2.29
N GLN A 69 1.11 -11.25 3.15
CA GLN A 69 0.75 -10.91 4.53
C GLN A 69 1.94 -10.36 5.33
N GLY A 70 3.15 -10.91 5.14
CA GLY A 70 4.39 -10.39 5.70
C GLY A 70 4.73 -8.99 5.18
N LEU A 71 4.63 -8.81 3.85
CA LEU A 71 4.85 -7.51 3.18
C LEU A 71 3.88 -6.43 3.68
N VAL A 72 2.59 -6.75 3.85
CA VAL A 72 1.60 -5.81 4.38
C VAL A 72 1.97 -5.34 5.78
N ARG A 73 2.33 -6.27 6.67
CA ARG A 73 2.73 -5.95 8.05
C ARG A 73 3.97 -5.05 8.06
N HIS A 74 5.00 -5.45 7.33
CA HIS A 74 6.24 -4.68 7.21
C HIS A 74 5.96 -3.27 6.67
N ALA A 75 5.19 -3.14 5.58
CA ALA A 75 4.86 -1.84 5.02
C ALA A 75 4.08 -0.97 6.02
N ALA A 76 3.09 -1.53 6.72
CA ALA A 76 2.32 -0.80 7.73
C ALA A 76 3.21 -0.29 8.88
N ASP A 77 4.06 -1.15 9.43
CA ASP A 77 4.97 -0.84 10.54
C ASP A 77 5.97 0.26 10.16
N HIS A 78 6.48 0.24 8.93
CA HIS A 78 7.45 1.20 8.42
C HIS A 78 6.82 2.41 7.69
N SER A 79 5.50 2.61 7.78
CA SER A 79 4.80 3.78 7.22
C SER A 79 3.74 4.33 8.18
N PHE A 80 2.47 3.92 8.02
CA PHE A 80 1.33 4.43 8.75
C PHE A 80 1.46 4.27 10.28
N ASN A 81 2.04 3.17 10.75
CA ASN A 81 2.28 2.96 12.19
C ASN A 81 3.50 3.73 12.72
N SER A 82 4.27 4.39 11.86
CA SER A 82 5.44 5.20 12.21
C SER A 82 5.14 6.71 12.28
N VAL A 83 3.87 7.13 12.12
CA VAL A 83 3.44 8.54 12.17
C VAL A 83 2.55 8.79 13.38
N THR A 84 2.67 9.97 13.99
CA THR A 84 1.73 10.49 14.99
C THR A 84 1.44 11.96 14.66
N VAL A 85 0.17 12.37 14.68
CA VAL A 85 -0.26 13.75 14.45
C VAL A 85 -0.90 14.33 15.73
N ASP A 86 -1.71 13.57 16.45
CA ASP A 86 -2.56 14.12 17.54
C ASP A 86 -2.54 13.27 18.82
N GLY A 87 -2.09 12.00 18.75
CA GLY A 87 -1.94 11.14 19.92
C GLY A 87 -3.19 10.33 20.34
N ASP A 88 -4.25 10.37 19.52
CA ASP A 88 -5.46 9.57 19.69
C ASP A 88 -5.48 8.39 18.71
N THR A 89 -5.86 7.20 19.20
CA THR A 89 -5.99 5.97 18.40
C THR A 89 -7.43 5.81 17.94
N SER A 90 -7.64 5.48 16.67
CA SER A 90 -8.98 5.34 16.06
C SER A 90 -9.51 3.90 16.15
N THR A 91 -10.81 3.74 15.94
CA THR A 91 -11.52 2.46 16.01
C THR A 91 -11.72 1.75 14.66
N ASN A 92 -11.35 2.39 13.54
CA ASN A 92 -11.82 1.99 12.19
C ASN A 92 -10.71 1.88 11.14
N ASP A 93 -9.48 1.68 11.57
CA ASP A 93 -8.35 1.84 10.68
C ASP A 93 -8.12 0.58 9.88
N SER A 94 -7.75 0.76 8.62
CA SER A 94 -7.65 -0.36 7.68
C SER A 94 -6.57 -0.08 6.66
N PHE A 95 -5.64 -1.02 6.54
CA PHE A 95 -4.66 -1.06 5.48
C PHE A 95 -4.79 -2.36 4.71
N VAL A 96 -5.13 -2.26 3.43
CA VAL A 96 -5.42 -3.41 2.56
C VAL A 96 -4.51 -3.37 1.35
N VAL A 97 -3.86 -4.49 1.07
CA VAL A 97 -3.07 -4.70 -0.15
C VAL A 97 -3.71 -5.82 -0.96
N ILE A 98 -3.91 -5.59 -2.25
CA ILE A 98 -4.54 -6.51 -3.20
C ILE A 98 -3.51 -6.88 -4.27
N ALA A 99 -3.18 -8.16 -4.42
CA ALA A 99 -2.28 -8.65 -5.47
C ALA A 99 -3.05 -9.49 -6.48
N THR A 100 -3.02 -9.10 -7.76
CA THR A 100 -3.81 -9.78 -8.81
C THR A 100 -3.05 -10.87 -9.56
N GLY A 101 -1.71 -10.93 -9.43
CA GLY A 101 -0.86 -11.91 -10.13
C GLY A 101 -0.81 -11.74 -11.66
N ARG A 102 -1.24 -10.59 -12.19
CA ARG A 102 -1.41 -10.37 -13.63
C ARG A 102 -0.15 -9.84 -14.35
N ALA A 103 0.93 -9.55 -13.63
CA ALA A 103 2.19 -9.07 -14.20
C ALA A 103 2.93 -10.13 -15.04
N GLY A 104 2.55 -11.41 -14.90
CA GLY A 104 3.21 -12.52 -15.60
C GLY A 104 4.57 -12.93 -15.01
N THR A 105 4.94 -12.36 -13.86
CA THR A 105 6.16 -12.75 -13.13
C THR A 105 6.04 -14.17 -12.56
N PRO A 106 7.18 -14.87 -12.36
CA PRO A 106 7.24 -15.97 -11.40
C PRO A 106 6.66 -15.55 -10.05
N ARG A 107 6.10 -16.53 -9.33
CA ARG A 107 5.50 -16.28 -8.01
C ARG A 107 6.62 -16.02 -7.00
N ILE A 108 6.57 -14.87 -6.34
CA ILE A 108 7.40 -14.60 -5.16
C ILE A 108 6.80 -15.39 -3.99
N ASP A 109 7.48 -16.47 -3.58
CA ASP A 109 6.97 -17.49 -2.66
C ASP A 109 7.66 -17.51 -1.29
N SER A 110 8.71 -16.72 -1.12
CA SER A 110 9.49 -16.65 0.12
C SER A 110 10.20 -15.30 0.27
N GLU A 111 10.58 -14.95 1.50
CA GLU A 111 11.41 -13.76 1.78
C GLU A 111 12.84 -13.89 1.23
N SER A 112 13.29 -15.12 0.98
CA SER A 112 14.57 -15.41 0.32
C SER A 112 14.53 -15.26 -1.19
N HIS A 113 13.35 -15.04 -1.79
CA HIS A 113 13.23 -14.85 -3.23
C HIS A 113 14.03 -13.61 -3.68
N PRO A 114 14.80 -13.67 -4.78
CA PRO A 114 15.65 -12.55 -5.20
C PRO A 114 14.93 -11.20 -5.35
N ASP A 115 13.71 -11.22 -5.90
CA ASP A 115 12.89 -10.01 -6.07
C ASP A 115 12.04 -9.60 -4.87
N TYR A 116 12.07 -10.35 -3.75
CA TYR A 116 11.28 -10.02 -2.56
C TYR A 116 11.60 -8.60 -2.06
N ALA A 117 12.89 -8.26 -1.97
CA ALA A 117 13.33 -6.95 -1.51
C ALA A 117 12.82 -5.81 -2.42
N ALA A 118 12.84 -6.01 -3.74
CA ALA A 118 12.36 -5.02 -4.70
C ALA A 118 10.85 -4.75 -4.52
N LEU A 119 10.03 -5.80 -4.36
CA LEU A 119 8.59 -5.63 -4.11
C LEU A 119 8.33 -5.01 -2.74
N ARG A 120 9.05 -5.45 -1.69
CA ARG A 120 8.96 -4.88 -0.34
C ARG A 120 9.26 -3.39 -0.35
N ASP A 121 10.38 -2.96 -0.91
CA ASP A 121 10.80 -1.57 -0.91
C ASP A 121 9.85 -0.69 -1.74
N ALA A 122 9.32 -1.24 -2.84
CA ALA A 122 8.30 -0.57 -3.65
C ALA A 122 7.00 -0.35 -2.86
N LEU A 123 6.52 -1.39 -2.17
CA LEU A 123 5.30 -1.33 -1.36
C LEU A 123 5.47 -0.39 -0.17
N THR A 124 6.55 -0.55 0.60
CA THR A 124 6.85 0.30 1.76
C THR A 124 7.01 1.76 1.35
N GLY A 125 7.76 2.04 0.28
CA GLY A 125 7.94 3.41 -0.19
C GLY A 125 6.66 4.05 -0.73
N LEU A 126 5.74 3.26 -1.31
CA LEU A 126 4.42 3.75 -1.71
C LEU A 126 3.54 4.02 -0.49
N ALA A 127 3.58 3.14 0.52
CA ALA A 127 2.84 3.34 1.77
C ALA A 127 3.35 4.55 2.56
N GLN A 128 4.66 4.80 2.59
CA GLN A 128 5.27 5.99 3.20
C GLN A 128 4.86 7.29 2.53
N GLU A 129 4.69 7.29 1.20
CA GLU A 129 4.25 8.47 0.45
C GLU A 129 2.75 8.76 0.66
N LEU A 130 1.98 7.73 1.00
CA LEU A 130 0.55 7.83 1.32
C LEU A 130 0.26 8.17 2.79
N ALA A 131 1.21 7.96 3.69
CA ALA A 131 1.09 8.21 5.13
C ALA A 131 1.26 9.70 5.45
#